data_AF-A0A357V3J3-F1
#
_entry.id   AF-A0A357V3J3-F1
#
_cell.length_a   1.000
_cell.length_b   1.000
_cell.length_c   1.000
_cell.angle_alpha   90.00
_cell.angle_beta   90.00
_cell.angle_gamma   90.00
#
_symmetry.space_group_name_H-M   'P 1'
#
loop_
_entity.id
_entity.type
_entity.pdbx_description
1 polymer ?
#
loop_
_entity_poly.entity_id
_entity_poly.type
_entity_poly.pdbx_seq_one_letter_code
_entity_poly.pdbx_strand_id
1 'polypeptide(L)'
;RQGRAFRGRMGQFKFRPGDLVLFYGPRDHMPDLMARMGCLTLQERIQFGEASHRHARMAIAIFAAAVALATFNIMPITIALGLAAVAMVVLNILPVREIYDGIDWPVVVLIGALIPVGDAFDATGTTGLIAQGILDSPLPLNPLAVLTLLMAVTMALSAVLNNAATAVIMGPVALTLSQRLGVDPDPMLMGVAVAASCAFVTPIGHQNNALVMGPGGYAFGDYWRLGLPLQVVVLVVAVPAILLFWPF
;
A
#
# COMPACT_ATOMS: atom_id res chain seq x y z
N ARG A 1 19.75 0.82 -25.36
CA ARG A 1 20.98 1.64 -25.17
C ARG A 1 20.57 3.07 -24.84
N GLN A 2 21.06 3.67 -23.74
CA GLN A 2 20.66 5.03 -23.29
C GLN A 2 19.12 5.25 -23.28
N GLY A 3 18.35 4.29 -22.79
CA GLY A 3 16.88 4.36 -22.76
C GLY A 3 16.16 4.15 -24.10
N ARG A 4 16.87 3.94 -25.22
CA ARG A 4 16.27 3.64 -26.53
C ARG A 4 16.31 2.15 -26.87
N ALA A 5 15.16 1.60 -27.27
CA ALA A 5 15.02 0.22 -27.73
C ALA A 5 15.58 0.07 -29.15
N PHE A 6 16.42 -0.94 -29.38
CA PHE A 6 16.91 -1.28 -30.72
C PHE A 6 15.94 -2.27 -31.38
N ARG A 7 15.40 -1.93 -32.55
CA ARG A 7 14.44 -2.76 -33.32
C ARG A 7 15.02 -3.29 -34.64
N GLY A 8 16.31 -3.61 -34.67
CA GLY A 8 16.99 -4.19 -35.83
C GLY A 8 17.24 -5.70 -35.69
N ARG A 9 17.82 -6.31 -36.73
CA ARG A 9 18.26 -7.71 -36.68
C ARG A 9 19.36 -7.88 -35.62
N MET A 10 19.12 -8.73 -34.62
CA MET A 10 20.06 -8.99 -33.52
C MET A 10 21.46 -9.37 -34.00
N GLY A 11 21.58 -10.12 -35.10
CA GLY A 11 22.88 -10.54 -35.66
C GLY A 11 23.77 -9.40 -36.17
N GLN A 12 23.23 -8.19 -36.33
CA GLN A 12 23.99 -7.00 -36.73
C GLN A 12 24.28 -6.07 -35.55
N PHE A 13 23.80 -6.40 -34.36
CA PHE A 13 23.98 -5.58 -33.17
C PHE A 13 25.34 -5.87 -32.53
N LYS A 14 26.25 -4.89 -32.58
CA LYS A 14 27.54 -4.97 -31.90
C LYS A 14 27.41 -4.49 -30.46
N PHE A 15 27.53 -5.42 -29.51
CA PHE A 15 27.61 -5.12 -28.09
C PHE A 15 28.87 -4.29 -27.77
N ARG A 16 28.74 -3.33 -26.87
CA ARG A 16 29.86 -2.56 -26.32
C ARG A 16 29.94 -2.73 -24.81
N PRO A 17 31.13 -2.55 -24.20
CA PRO A 17 31.27 -2.51 -22.75
C PRO A 17 30.29 -1.49 -22.14
N GLY A 18 29.53 -1.90 -21.12
CA GLY A 18 28.52 -1.09 -20.45
C GLY A 18 27.10 -1.17 -21.02
N ASP A 19 26.87 -1.94 -22.09
CA ASP A 19 25.50 -2.22 -22.55
C ASP A 19 24.78 -3.17 -21.58
N LEU A 20 23.55 -2.80 -21.19
CA LEU A 20 22.63 -3.64 -20.43
C LEU A 20 21.80 -4.51 -21.38
N VAL A 21 21.87 -5.82 -21.20
CA VAL A 21 21.16 -6.81 -22.02
C VAL A 21 20.23 -7.64 -21.13
N LEU A 22 18.97 -7.77 -21.54
CA LEU A 22 18.01 -8.64 -20.88
C LEU A 22 17.95 -9.97 -21.64
N PHE A 23 18.30 -11.06 -20.97
CA PHE A 23 18.11 -12.41 -21.48
C PHE A 23 16.78 -12.98 -21.00
N TYR A 24 16.04 -13.60 -21.93
CA TYR A 24 14.80 -14.30 -21.63
C TYR A 24 14.88 -15.70 -22.24
N GLY A 25 14.86 -16.73 -21.40
CA GLY A 25 14.98 -18.12 -21.85
C GLY A 25 15.06 -19.14 -20.71
N PRO A 26 15.15 -20.43 -21.04
CA PRO A 26 15.22 -21.54 -20.07
C PRO A 26 16.50 -21.46 -19.22
N ARG A 27 16.37 -21.66 -17.90
CA ARG A 27 17.47 -21.50 -16.92
C ARG A 27 18.71 -22.32 -17.27
N ASP A 28 18.53 -23.53 -17.76
CA ASP A 28 19.63 -24.49 -17.97
C ASP A 28 20.66 -24.01 -19.00
N HIS A 29 20.26 -23.12 -19.92
CA HIS A 29 21.12 -22.62 -20.99
C HIS A 29 21.63 -21.19 -20.74
N MET A 30 21.11 -20.48 -19.73
CA MET A 30 21.47 -19.09 -19.48
C MET A 30 22.90 -18.89 -18.98
N PRO A 31 23.44 -19.70 -18.04
CA PRO A 31 24.82 -19.56 -17.59
C PRO A 31 25.82 -19.74 -18.74
N ASP A 32 25.59 -20.74 -19.59
CA ASP A 32 26.44 -21.03 -20.75
C ASP A 32 26.33 -19.91 -21.81
N LEU A 33 25.12 -19.39 -22.07
CA LEU A 33 24.92 -18.28 -22.99
C LEU A 33 25.60 -16.99 -22.49
N MET A 34 25.50 -16.69 -21.20
CA MET A 34 26.12 -15.50 -20.60
C MET A 34 27.65 -15.60 -20.63
N ALA A 35 28.20 -16.79 -20.35
CA ALA A 35 29.63 -17.06 -20.46
C ALA A 35 30.14 -16.90 -21.90
N ARG A 36 29.43 -17.47 -22.89
CA ARG A 36 29.79 -17.35 -24.32
C ARG A 36 29.77 -15.91 -24.83
N MET A 37 28.90 -15.08 -24.28
CA MET A 37 28.79 -13.66 -24.67
C MET A 37 29.62 -12.72 -23.79
N GLY A 38 30.42 -13.25 -22.86
CA GLY A 38 31.27 -12.44 -21.97
C GLY A 38 30.48 -11.45 -21.12
N CYS A 39 29.21 -11.73 -20.85
CA CYS A 39 28.33 -10.85 -20.09
C CYS A 39 28.46 -11.15 -18.60
N LEU A 40 28.50 -10.11 -17.77
CA LEU A 40 28.47 -10.24 -16.32
C LEU A 40 27.02 -10.19 -15.82
N THR A 41 26.66 -11.10 -14.92
CA THR A 41 25.34 -11.16 -14.30
C THR A 41 25.20 -10.02 -13.28
N LEU A 42 24.58 -8.91 -13.69
CA LEU A 42 24.39 -7.74 -12.83
C LEU A 42 23.31 -7.96 -11.76
N GLN A 43 22.27 -8.73 -12.09
CA GLN A 43 21.18 -9.05 -11.19
C GLN A 43 20.48 -10.30 -11.70
N GLU A 44 20.53 -11.41 -10.96
CA GLU A 44 19.55 -12.48 -11.15
C GLU A 44 18.21 -11.89 -10.73
N ARG A 45 17.39 -11.49 -11.71
CA ARG A 45 15.98 -11.28 -11.41
C ARG A 45 15.46 -12.63 -10.95
N ILE A 46 15.03 -12.69 -9.69
CA ILE A 46 14.20 -13.77 -9.16
C ILE A 46 13.11 -13.97 -10.20
N GLN A 47 13.24 -15.02 -11.03
CA GLN A 47 12.09 -15.46 -11.79
C GLN A 47 11.12 -15.86 -10.69
N PHE A 48 9.98 -15.17 -10.61
CA PHE A 48 8.76 -15.83 -10.19
C PHE A 48 8.86 -17.20 -10.83
N GLY A 49 9.03 -18.25 -10.02
CA GLY A 49 9.03 -19.60 -10.56
C GLY A 49 7.83 -19.69 -11.49
N GLU A 50 7.87 -20.56 -12.49
CA GLU A 50 6.62 -20.98 -13.09
C GLU A 50 5.77 -21.56 -11.95
N ALA A 51 5.05 -20.70 -11.23
CA ALA A 51 4.03 -21.06 -10.30
C ALA A 51 3.03 -21.66 -11.26
N SER A 52 3.12 -22.98 -11.42
CA SER A 52 2.24 -23.75 -12.27
C SER A 52 0.86 -23.15 -12.09
N HIS A 53 0.14 -22.85 -13.17
CA HIS A 53 -1.17 -22.22 -13.09
C HIS A 53 -2.11 -22.90 -12.07
N ARG A 54 -1.82 -24.16 -11.70
CA ARG A 54 -2.36 -24.87 -10.55
C ARG A 54 -2.02 -24.26 -9.18
N HIS A 55 -0.75 -24.06 -8.82
CA HIS A 55 -0.32 -23.46 -7.55
C HIS A 55 -0.86 -22.03 -7.38
N ALA A 56 -0.85 -21.22 -8.44
CA ALA A 56 -1.44 -19.88 -8.41
C ALA A 56 -2.94 -19.92 -8.12
N ARG A 57 -3.70 -20.79 -8.80
CA ARG A 57 -5.14 -20.97 -8.54
C ARG A 57 -5.42 -21.47 -7.12
N MET A 58 -4.60 -22.39 -6.60
CA MET A 58 -4.74 -22.89 -5.24
C MET A 58 -4.47 -21.79 -4.20
N ALA A 59 -3.42 -20.99 -4.37
CA ALA A 59 -3.12 -19.86 -3.50
C ALA A 59 -4.28 -18.86 -3.47
N ILE A 60 -4.81 -18.49 -4.64
CA ILE A 60 -5.98 -17.60 -4.75
C ILE A 60 -7.20 -18.20 -4.05
N ALA A 61 -7.46 -19.49 -4.25
CA ALA A 61 -8.60 -20.17 -3.62
C ALA A 61 -8.48 -20.21 -2.09
N ILE A 62 -7.28 -20.49 -1.55
CA ILE A 62 -7.01 -20.50 -0.11
C ILE A 62 -7.20 -19.10 0.48
N PHE A 63 -6.65 -18.08 -0.18
CA PHE A 63 -6.81 -16.69 0.25
C PHE A 63 -8.28 -16.25 0.22
N ALA A 64 -8.99 -16.54 -0.87
CA ALA A 64 -10.42 -16.23 -1.00
C ALA A 64 -11.26 -16.94 0.06
N ALA A 65 -10.95 -18.21 0.37
CA ALA A 65 -11.62 -18.95 1.43
C ALA A 65 -11.37 -18.32 2.81
N ALA A 66 -10.14 -17.90 3.10
CA ALA A 66 -9.82 -17.22 4.36
C ALA A 66 -10.56 -15.89 4.51
N VAL A 67 -10.62 -15.08 3.45
CA VAL A 67 -11.41 -13.85 3.42
C VAL A 67 -12.90 -14.15 3.63
N ALA A 68 -13.44 -15.15 2.93
CA ALA A 68 -14.85 -15.54 3.09
C ALA A 68 -15.17 -15.99 4.53
N LEU A 69 -14.32 -16.82 5.14
CA LEU A 69 -14.47 -17.25 6.53
C LEU A 69 -14.50 -16.07 7.51
N ALA A 70 -13.65 -15.07 7.28
CA ALA A 70 -13.63 -13.85 8.08
C ALA A 70 -14.88 -13.00 7.85
N THR A 71 -15.31 -12.82 6.59
CA THR A 71 -16.49 -12.03 6.23
C THR A 71 -17.79 -12.63 6.78
N PHE A 72 -17.92 -13.95 6.80
CA PHE A 72 -19.07 -14.63 7.41
C PHE A 72 -18.96 -14.76 8.93
N ASN A 73 -17.97 -14.10 9.55
CA ASN A 73 -17.75 -14.06 10.99
C ASN A 73 -17.60 -15.46 11.64
N ILE A 74 -17.11 -16.44 10.87
CA ILE A 74 -16.87 -17.81 11.35
C ILE A 74 -15.63 -17.83 12.24
N MET A 75 -14.62 -17.02 11.91
CA MET A 75 -13.42 -16.84 12.71
C MET A 75 -12.79 -15.46 12.45
N PRO A 76 -12.02 -14.91 13.41
CA PRO A 76 -11.26 -13.68 13.22
C PRO A 76 -10.33 -13.75 12.01
N ILE A 77 -10.21 -12.65 11.26
CA ILE A 77 -9.38 -12.56 10.06
C ILE A 77 -7.91 -12.93 10.32
N THR A 78 -7.40 -12.64 11.50
CA THR A 78 -6.04 -13.01 11.95
C THR A 78 -5.84 -14.52 11.98
N ILE A 79 -6.83 -15.26 12.48
CA ILE A 79 -6.81 -16.73 12.53
C ILE A 79 -6.99 -17.30 11.11
N ALA A 80 -7.94 -16.76 10.35
CA ALA A 80 -8.21 -17.23 8.98
C ALA A 80 -6.98 -17.09 8.06
N LEU A 81 -6.32 -15.93 8.08
CA LEU A 81 -5.12 -15.68 7.28
C LEU A 81 -3.91 -16.46 7.81
N GLY A 82 -3.80 -16.66 9.12
CA GLY A 82 -2.78 -17.52 9.71
C GLY A 82 -2.90 -18.97 9.23
N LEU A 83 -4.11 -19.52 9.23
CA LEU A 83 -4.40 -20.86 8.68
C LEU A 83 -4.14 -20.93 7.18
N ALA A 84 -4.47 -19.88 6.42
CA ALA A 84 -4.15 -19.80 4.99
C ALA A 84 -2.64 -19.88 4.73
N ALA A 85 -1.83 -19.15 5.51
CA ALA A 85 -0.37 -19.20 5.41
C ALA A 85 0.16 -20.61 5.69
N VAL A 86 -0.32 -21.26 6.77
CA VAL A 86 0.05 -22.64 7.09
C VAL A 86 -0.38 -23.60 5.97
N ALA A 87 -1.59 -23.45 5.43
CA ALA A 87 -2.08 -24.28 4.34
C ALA A 87 -1.22 -24.15 3.07
N MET A 88 -0.76 -22.94 2.74
CA MET A 88 0.14 -22.72 1.60
C MET A 88 1.47 -23.47 1.76
N VAL A 89 1.98 -23.57 2.98
CA VAL A 89 3.22 -24.30 3.30
C VAL A 89 2.98 -25.82 3.26
N VAL A 90 1.91 -26.30 3.89
CA VAL A 90 1.57 -27.74 3.92
C VAL A 90 1.28 -28.28 2.52
N LEU A 91 0.67 -27.47 1.65
CA LEU A 91 0.39 -27.82 0.26
C LEU A 91 1.61 -27.63 -0.66
N ASN A 92 2.77 -27.28 -0.10
CA ASN A 92 4.02 -27.05 -0.82
C ASN A 92 3.89 -26.01 -1.96
N ILE A 93 3.00 -25.04 -1.76
CA ILE A 93 2.83 -23.87 -2.65
C ILE A 93 3.95 -22.88 -2.38
N LEU A 94 4.31 -22.70 -1.10
CA LEU A 94 5.41 -21.87 -0.65
C LEU A 94 6.42 -22.72 0.13
N PRO A 95 7.71 -22.77 -0.29
CA PRO A 95 8.75 -23.47 0.45
C PRO A 95 8.92 -22.88 1.86
N VAL A 96 9.11 -23.74 2.87
CA VAL A 96 9.27 -23.30 4.28
C VAL A 96 10.39 -22.27 4.46
N ARG A 97 11.45 -22.38 3.65
CA ARG A 97 12.62 -21.48 3.69
C ARG A 97 12.30 -20.07 3.21
N GLU A 98 11.32 -19.93 2.30
CA GLU A 98 10.93 -18.66 1.68
C GLU A 98 9.80 -17.94 2.47
N ILE A 99 9.24 -18.57 3.51
CA ILE A 99 8.18 -17.96 4.34
C ILE A 99 8.65 -16.61 4.90
N TYR A 100 9.87 -16.57 5.43
CA TYR A 100 10.42 -15.36 6.05
C TYR A 100 10.78 -14.27 5.03
N ASP A 101 11.10 -14.66 3.80
CA ASP A 101 11.37 -13.73 2.70
C ASP A 101 10.08 -13.07 2.19
N GLY A 102 8.94 -13.74 2.34
CA GLY A 102 7.62 -13.21 2.01
C GLY A 102 7.08 -12.17 3.01
N ILE A 103 7.71 -12.01 4.18
CA ILE A 103 7.31 -11.03 5.20
C ILE A 103 8.02 -9.70 4.93
N ASP A 104 7.24 -8.63 4.77
CA ASP A 104 7.76 -7.27 4.74
C ASP A 104 8.11 -6.79 6.17
N TRP A 105 9.28 -7.22 6.66
CA TRP A 105 9.77 -6.89 7.99
C TRP A 105 9.84 -5.38 8.27
N PRO A 106 10.30 -4.53 7.32
CA PRO A 106 10.21 -3.08 7.49
C PRO A 106 8.80 -2.59 7.81
N VAL A 107 7.76 -3.10 7.14
CA VAL A 107 6.37 -2.72 7.44
C VAL A 107 5.95 -3.20 8.82
N VAL A 108 6.29 -4.43 9.23
CA VAL A 108 5.95 -4.95 10.57
C VAL A 108 6.60 -4.12 11.67
N VAL A 109 7.90 -3.82 11.54
CA VAL A 109 8.65 -3.00 12.49
C VAL A 109 8.11 -1.58 12.52
N LEU A 110 7.77 -1.01 11.35
CA LEU A 110 7.16 0.31 11.25
C LEU A 110 5.83 0.38 12.00
N ILE A 111 4.89 -0.54 11.74
CA ILE A 111 3.60 -0.57 12.43
C ILE A 111 3.80 -0.73 13.93
N GLY A 112 4.68 -1.64 14.36
CA GLY A 112 5.00 -1.84 15.77
C GLY A 112 5.61 -0.60 16.44
N ALA A 113 6.46 0.13 15.74
CA ALA A 113 7.07 1.38 16.23
C ALA A 113 6.09 2.55 16.24
N LEU A 114 5.04 2.53 15.41
CA LEU A 114 4.03 3.57 15.36
C LEU A 114 3.05 3.51 16.52
N ILE A 115 2.77 2.33 17.10
CA ILE A 115 1.89 2.18 18.28
C ILE A 115 2.31 3.13 19.43
N PRO A 116 3.56 3.09 19.95
CA PRO A 116 3.98 4.00 21.01
C PRO A 116 4.08 5.46 20.55
N VAL A 117 4.24 5.73 19.25
CA VAL A 117 4.17 7.10 18.72
C VAL A 117 2.74 7.63 18.80
N GLY A 118 1.73 6.82 18.46
CA GLY A 118 0.32 7.15 18.66
C GLY A 118 0.02 7.46 20.13
N ASP A 119 0.50 6.61 21.04
CA ASP A 119 0.34 6.81 22.49
C ASP A 119 1.03 8.11 22.96
N ALA A 120 2.21 8.43 22.43
CA ALA A 120 2.91 9.66 22.75
C ALA A 120 2.13 10.90 22.28
N PHE A 121 1.52 10.86 21.10
CA PHE A 121 0.68 11.97 20.59
C PHE A 121 -0.53 12.23 21.48
N ASP A 122 -1.13 11.16 22.03
CA ASP A 122 -2.25 11.27 22.95
C ASP A 122 -1.79 11.79 24.32
N ALA A 123 -0.69 11.24 24.85
CA ALA A 123 -0.10 11.66 26.12
C ALA A 123 0.38 13.13 26.11
N THR A 124 0.85 13.66 24.98
CA THR A 124 1.22 15.08 24.85
C THR A 124 0.03 16.00 24.62
N GLY A 125 -1.19 15.46 24.45
CA GLY A 125 -2.40 16.22 24.16
C GLY A 125 -2.47 16.75 22.73
N THR A 126 -1.57 16.31 21.84
CA THR A 126 -1.52 16.74 20.44
C THR A 126 -2.79 16.32 19.70
N THR A 127 -3.29 15.13 19.99
CA THR A 127 -4.57 14.60 19.48
C THR A 127 -5.73 15.55 19.80
N GLY A 128 -5.79 16.03 21.04
CA GLY A 128 -6.77 17.00 21.53
C GLY A 128 -6.66 18.37 20.85
N LEU A 129 -5.44 18.86 20.61
CA LEU A 129 -5.21 20.12 19.89
C LEU A 129 -5.66 20.05 18.43
N ILE A 130 -5.36 18.96 17.72
CA ILE A 130 -5.81 18.75 16.35
C ILE A 130 -7.34 18.64 16.30
N ALA A 131 -7.93 17.87 17.20
CA ALA A 131 -9.38 17.72 17.30
C ALA A 131 -10.06 19.07 17.60
N GLN A 132 -9.51 19.88 18.50
CA GLN A 132 -10.00 21.24 18.76
C GLN A 132 -9.89 22.12 17.51
N GLY A 133 -8.76 22.12 16.81
CA GLY A 133 -8.61 22.90 15.58
C GLY A 133 -9.62 22.52 14.49
N ILE A 134 -10.02 21.25 14.42
CA ILE A 134 -11.09 20.78 13.52
C ILE A 134 -12.47 21.30 13.97
N LEU A 135 -12.75 21.24 15.28
CA LEU A 135 -14.03 21.67 15.86
C LEU A 135 -14.20 23.19 15.87
N ASP A 136 -13.12 23.94 16.06
CA ASP A 136 -13.09 25.41 16.05
C ASP A 136 -13.09 25.98 14.62
N SER A 137 -13.07 25.12 13.60
CA SER A 137 -13.17 25.56 12.22
C SER A 137 -14.51 26.27 11.99
N PRO A 138 -14.59 27.24 11.05
CA PRO A 138 -15.82 27.97 10.76
C PRO A 138 -16.92 27.10 10.13
N LEU A 139 -16.67 25.80 9.91
CA LEU A 139 -17.63 24.87 9.37
C LEU A 139 -18.70 24.53 10.42
N PRO A 140 -19.94 24.23 9.99
CA PRO A 140 -20.98 23.81 10.91
C PRO A 140 -20.56 22.53 11.64
N LEU A 141 -20.82 22.47 12.96
CA LEU A 141 -20.54 21.33 13.85
C LEU A 141 -21.46 20.11 13.57
N ASN A 142 -21.73 19.82 12.30
CA ASN A 142 -22.42 18.61 11.89
C ASN A 142 -21.39 17.46 11.83
N PRO A 143 -21.68 16.27 12.39
CA PRO A 143 -20.83 15.09 12.26
C PRO A 143 -20.34 14.80 10.83
N LEU A 144 -21.16 15.07 9.81
CA LEU A 144 -20.78 14.91 8.41
C LEU A 144 -19.68 15.89 7.97
N ALA A 145 -19.79 17.15 8.38
CA ALA A 145 -18.79 18.18 8.07
C ALA A 145 -17.46 17.87 8.77
N VAL A 146 -17.52 17.41 10.03
CA VAL A 146 -16.35 17.00 10.80
C VAL A 146 -15.69 15.77 10.18
N LEU A 147 -16.45 14.76 9.76
CA LEU A 147 -15.92 13.59 9.04
C LEU A 147 -15.21 14.02 7.74
N THR A 148 -15.83 14.91 6.96
CA THR A 148 -15.25 15.39 5.70
C THR A 148 -13.94 16.16 5.95
N LEU A 149 -13.91 17.02 6.97
CA LEU A 149 -12.72 17.77 7.35
C LEU A 149 -11.61 16.86 7.88
N LEU A 150 -11.96 15.90 8.74
CA LEU A 150 -11.05 14.87 9.24
C LEU A 150 -10.41 14.10 8.08
N MET A 151 -11.20 13.66 7.10
CA MET A 151 -10.69 13.00 5.91
C MET A 151 -9.75 13.91 5.10
N ALA A 152 -10.11 15.17 4.87
CA ALA A 152 -9.27 16.11 4.13
C ALA A 152 -7.91 16.36 4.82
N VAL A 153 -7.91 16.54 6.15
CA VAL A 153 -6.67 16.69 6.94
C VAL A 153 -5.83 15.42 6.88
N THR A 154 -6.47 14.25 7.00
CA THR A 154 -5.80 12.94 6.91
C THR A 154 -5.16 12.74 5.54
N MET A 155 -5.86 13.08 4.45
CA MET A 155 -5.33 13.02 3.08
C MET A 155 -4.13 13.95 2.87
N ALA A 156 -4.19 15.16 3.44
CA ALA A 156 -3.08 16.11 3.38
C ALA A 156 -1.85 15.58 4.14
N LEU A 157 -2.07 15.00 5.32
CA LEU A 157 -1.01 14.40 6.13
C LEU A 157 -0.40 13.18 5.43
N SER A 158 -1.23 12.34 4.80
CA SER A 158 -0.82 11.19 3.99
C SER A 158 -0.04 11.56 2.74
N ALA A 159 -0.10 12.82 2.29
CA ALA A 159 0.72 13.29 1.18
C ALA A 159 2.18 13.55 1.61
N VAL A 160 2.47 13.58 2.90
CA VAL A 160 3.84 13.81 3.43
C VAL A 160 4.36 12.56 4.13
N LEU A 161 3.48 11.86 4.84
CA LEU A 161 3.76 10.61 5.53
C LEU A 161 3.37 9.40 4.69
N ASN A 162 3.74 8.20 5.13
CA ASN A 162 3.20 6.96 4.56
C ASN A 162 1.82 6.63 5.16
N ASN A 163 1.02 5.85 4.43
CA ASN A 163 -0.36 5.50 4.80
C ASN A 163 -0.47 4.94 6.23
N ALA A 164 0.46 4.06 6.64
CA ALA A 164 0.45 3.43 7.96
C ALA A 164 0.68 4.44 9.10
N ALA A 165 1.67 5.32 8.94
CA ALA A 165 1.97 6.38 9.91
C ALA A 165 0.80 7.35 10.07
N THR A 166 0.18 7.75 8.95
CA THR A 166 -0.98 8.64 8.98
C THR A 166 -2.16 8.00 9.71
N ALA A 167 -2.46 6.73 9.45
CA ALA A 167 -3.56 6.03 10.12
C ALA A 167 -3.35 5.94 11.64
N VAL A 168 -2.12 5.68 12.09
CA VAL A 168 -1.82 5.58 13.52
C VAL A 168 -1.89 6.94 14.23
N ILE A 169 -1.49 8.03 13.58
CA ILE A 169 -1.59 9.39 14.15
C ILE A 169 -3.05 9.86 14.19
N MET A 170 -3.81 9.63 13.12
CA MET A 170 -5.16 10.15 12.98
C MET A 170 -6.23 9.29 13.67
N GLY A 171 -5.95 8.01 13.95
CA GLY A 171 -6.87 7.11 14.67
C GLY A 171 -7.31 7.66 16.04
N PRO A 172 -6.38 8.03 16.94
CA PRO A 172 -6.72 8.68 18.22
C PRO A 172 -7.48 10.01 18.06
N VAL A 173 -7.17 10.78 17.01
CA VAL A 173 -7.88 12.04 16.70
C VAL A 173 -9.34 11.74 16.32
N ALA A 174 -9.58 10.72 15.49
CA ALA A 174 -10.92 10.27 15.11
C ALA A 174 -11.73 9.81 16.34
N LEU A 175 -11.11 9.03 17.23
CA LEU A 175 -11.72 8.63 18.50
C LEU A 175 -12.10 9.85 19.35
N THR A 176 -11.19 10.80 19.51
CA THR A 176 -11.44 12.02 20.29
C THR A 176 -12.59 12.85 19.70
N LEU A 177 -12.65 12.97 18.37
CA LEU A 177 -13.73 13.69 17.68
C LEU A 177 -15.08 13.00 17.83
N SER A 178 -15.12 11.66 17.69
CA SER A 178 -16.36 10.89 17.87
C SER A 178 -16.93 11.05 19.28
N GLN A 179 -16.08 10.99 20.31
CA GLN A 179 -16.45 11.18 21.70
C GLN A 179 -16.98 12.59 21.97
N ARG A 180 -16.34 13.63 21.39
CA ARG A 180 -16.79 15.02 21.55
C ARG A 180 -18.10 15.32 20.85
N LEU A 181 -18.38 14.65 19.74
CA LEU A 181 -19.64 14.79 19.00
C LEU A 181 -20.75 13.87 19.52
N GLY A 182 -20.41 12.89 20.37
CA GLY A 182 -21.36 11.91 20.88
C GLY A 182 -21.89 10.95 19.80
N VAL A 183 -21.06 10.63 18.81
CA VAL A 183 -21.38 9.70 17.70
C VAL A 183 -20.55 8.42 17.80
N ASP A 184 -20.98 7.37 17.10
CA ASP A 184 -20.19 6.14 16.99
C ASP A 184 -18.77 6.44 16.43
N PRO A 185 -17.69 5.86 16.98
CA PRO A 185 -16.32 6.00 16.44
C PRO A 185 -16.11 5.35 15.06
N ASP A 186 -16.87 4.32 14.70
CA ASP A 186 -16.65 3.53 13.49
C ASP A 186 -16.63 4.35 12.18
N PRO A 187 -17.56 5.29 11.93
CA PRO A 187 -17.55 6.11 10.73
C PRO A 187 -16.30 7.01 10.64
N MET A 188 -15.84 7.54 11.79
CA MET A 188 -14.66 8.41 11.86
C MET A 188 -13.37 7.62 11.63
N LEU A 189 -13.27 6.42 12.23
CA LEU A 189 -12.15 5.51 12.03
C LEU A 189 -12.07 5.01 10.58
N MET A 190 -13.22 4.66 9.98
CA MET A 190 -13.27 4.26 8.57
C MET A 190 -12.92 5.43 7.65
N GLY A 191 -13.35 6.65 7.98
CA GLY A 191 -12.94 7.87 7.30
C GLY A 191 -11.41 8.04 7.28
N VAL A 192 -10.76 7.86 8.43
CA VAL A 192 -9.29 7.88 8.51
C VAL A 192 -8.66 6.77 7.68
N ALA A 193 -9.16 5.53 7.75
CA ALA A 193 -8.62 4.40 6.99
C ALA A 193 -8.66 4.64 5.46
N VAL A 194 -9.78 5.15 4.96
CA VAL A 194 -9.93 5.51 3.54
C VAL A 194 -9.04 6.69 3.18
N ALA A 195 -9.06 7.77 3.97
CA ALA A 195 -8.29 8.98 3.70
C ALA A 195 -6.77 8.76 3.74
N ALA A 196 -6.27 7.99 4.71
CA ALA A 196 -4.87 7.61 4.83
C ALA A 196 -4.39 6.71 3.69
N SER A 197 -5.32 6.08 2.95
CA SER A 197 -4.98 5.30 1.76
C SER A 197 -4.88 6.16 0.48
N CYS A 198 -5.24 7.45 0.55
CA CYS A 198 -5.39 8.33 -0.61
C CYS A 198 -4.23 9.33 -0.79
N ALA A 199 -2.99 8.82 -0.77
CA ALA A 199 -1.76 9.59 -0.97
C ALA A 199 -1.51 9.96 -2.44
N PHE A 200 -2.40 10.72 -3.08
CA PHE A 200 -2.35 11.00 -4.52
C PHE A 200 -1.59 12.28 -4.91
N VAL A 201 -1.44 13.22 -3.98
CA VAL A 201 -0.93 14.57 -4.27
C VAL A 201 0.59 14.62 -4.40
N THR A 202 1.30 13.64 -3.86
CA THR A 202 2.76 13.55 -3.95
C THR A 202 3.24 12.15 -4.30
N PRO A 203 4.41 12.03 -4.96
CA PRO A 203 5.07 10.74 -5.16
C PRO A 203 5.69 10.18 -3.87
N ILE A 204 5.87 11.02 -2.83
CA ILE A 204 6.51 10.64 -1.56
C ILE A 204 5.56 9.82 -0.68
N GLY A 205 4.25 10.13 -0.72
CA GLY A 205 3.28 9.51 0.19
C GLY A 205 3.14 7.98 0.04
N HIS A 206 3.49 7.42 -1.12
CA HIS A 206 3.49 5.96 -1.31
C HIS A 206 4.62 5.47 -2.23
N GLN A 207 5.29 4.38 -1.84
CA GLN A 207 6.42 3.80 -2.59
C GLN A 207 6.08 3.49 -4.05
N ASN A 208 4.88 2.96 -4.30
CA ASN A 208 4.41 2.69 -5.67
C ASN A 208 4.37 3.94 -6.57
N ASN A 209 4.01 5.10 -6.02
CA ASN A 209 3.98 6.36 -6.78
C ASN A 209 5.41 6.77 -7.16
N ALA A 210 6.35 6.71 -6.21
CA ALA A 210 7.76 6.97 -6.47
C ALA A 210 8.37 6.01 -7.51
N LEU A 211 8.02 4.72 -7.44
CA LEU A 211 8.51 3.69 -8.38
C LEU A 211 8.06 3.93 -9.82
N VAL A 212 6.82 4.39 -10.02
CA VAL A 212 6.26 4.65 -11.36
C VAL A 212 6.70 6.00 -11.91
N MET A 213 7.06 6.96 -11.05
CA MET A 213 7.46 8.31 -11.46
C MET A 213 8.59 8.31 -12.51
N GLY A 214 9.65 7.53 -12.28
CA GLY A 214 10.79 7.46 -13.21
C GLY A 214 10.45 6.81 -14.55
N PRO A 215 10.01 5.53 -14.58
CA PRO A 215 9.65 4.83 -15.81
C PRO A 215 8.46 5.45 -16.56
N GLY A 216 7.52 6.07 -15.85
CA GLY A 216 6.34 6.72 -16.40
C GLY A 216 6.61 8.14 -16.94
N GLY A 217 7.79 8.70 -16.69
CA GLY A 217 8.14 10.05 -17.14
C GLY A 217 7.37 11.16 -16.43
N TYR A 218 6.84 10.91 -15.23
CA TYR A 218 6.08 11.89 -14.46
C TYR A 218 7.00 12.88 -13.74
N ALA A 219 6.66 14.16 -13.77
CA ALA A 219 7.27 15.17 -12.93
C ALA A 219 6.56 15.27 -11.57
N PHE A 220 7.23 15.80 -10.55
CA PHE A 220 6.64 15.97 -9.22
C PHE A 220 5.36 16.83 -9.27
N GLY A 221 5.37 17.83 -10.15
CA GLY A 221 4.24 18.73 -10.38
C GLY A 221 3.02 18.07 -11.04
N ASP A 222 3.13 16.88 -11.60
CA ASP A 222 2.00 16.19 -12.23
C ASP A 222 1.08 15.53 -11.19
N TYR A 223 1.65 15.13 -10.04
CA TYR A 223 0.93 14.44 -8.97
C TYR A 223 -0.13 15.32 -8.32
N TRP A 224 0.18 16.55 -7.91
CA TRP A 224 -0.82 17.39 -7.24
C TRP A 224 -1.94 17.85 -8.19
N ARG A 225 -1.62 18.05 -9.48
CA ARG A 225 -2.59 18.46 -10.52
C ARG A 225 -3.66 17.42 -10.76
N LEU A 226 -3.30 16.14 -10.74
CA LEU A 226 -4.23 15.01 -10.91
C LEU A 226 -4.77 14.50 -9.56
N GLY A 227 -3.94 14.56 -8.53
CA GLY A 227 -4.23 14.07 -7.20
C GLY A 227 -5.30 14.87 -6.48
N LEU A 228 -5.27 16.21 -6.54
CA LEU A 228 -6.30 17.04 -5.88
C LEU A 228 -7.71 16.77 -6.43
N PRO A 229 -7.96 16.76 -7.76
CA PRO A 229 -9.26 16.35 -8.30
C PRO A 229 -9.68 14.96 -7.83
N LEU A 230 -8.75 13.99 -7.82
CA LEU A 230 -9.03 12.64 -7.38
C LEU A 230 -9.40 12.57 -5.89
N GLN A 231 -8.73 13.35 -5.05
CA GLN A 231 -9.06 13.45 -3.63
C GLN A 231 -10.47 14.02 -3.41
N VAL A 232 -10.87 15.03 -4.19
CA VAL A 232 -12.25 15.56 -4.15
C VAL A 232 -13.26 14.49 -4.55
N VAL A 233 -12.99 13.73 -5.61
CA VAL A 233 -13.86 12.60 -6.00
C VAL A 233 -13.98 11.59 -4.87
N VAL A 234 -12.87 11.24 -4.21
CA VAL A 234 -12.89 10.33 -3.07
C VAL A 234 -13.72 10.90 -1.92
N LEU A 235 -13.57 12.17 -1.55
CA LEU A 235 -14.39 12.77 -0.49
C LEU A 235 -15.89 12.71 -0.83
N VAL A 236 -16.25 13.04 -2.08
CA VAL A 236 -17.65 13.03 -2.54
C VAL A 236 -18.25 11.63 -2.56
N VAL A 237 -17.46 10.59 -2.85
CA VAL A 237 -17.95 9.20 -2.92
C VAL A 237 -17.87 8.48 -1.58
N ALA A 238 -16.75 8.64 -0.86
CA ALA A 238 -16.48 7.92 0.37
C ALA A 238 -17.31 8.43 1.53
N VAL A 239 -17.55 9.73 1.66
CA VAL A 239 -18.36 10.26 2.78
C VAL A 239 -19.78 9.68 2.77
N PRO A 240 -20.54 9.70 1.64
CA PRO A 240 -21.84 9.04 1.59
C PRO A 240 -21.78 7.53 1.77
N ALA A 241 -20.76 6.86 1.21
CA ALA A 241 -20.60 5.42 1.35
C ALA A 241 -20.35 5.01 2.81
N ILE A 242 -19.49 5.74 3.52
CA ILE A 242 -19.22 5.51 4.94
C ILE A 242 -20.52 5.65 5.73
N LEU A 243 -21.32 6.69 5.50
CA LEU A 243 -22.59 6.88 6.21
C LEU A 243 -23.63 5.79 5.93
N LEU A 244 -23.59 5.17 4.74
CA LEU A 244 -24.49 4.10 4.36
C LEU A 244 -24.15 2.78 5.07
N PHE A 245 -22.86 2.50 5.27
CA PHE A 245 -22.39 1.27 5.90
C PHE A 245 -22.13 1.40 7.42
N TRP A 246 -21.74 2.59 7.87
CA TRP A 246 -21.47 2.98 9.25
C TRP A 246 -22.19 4.32 9.54
N PRO A 247 -23.48 4.28 9.91
CA PRO A 247 -24.18 5.48 10.37
C PRO A 247 -23.66 5.94 11.75
N PHE A 248 -23.83 7.23 12.05
CA PHE A 248 -23.47 7.85 13.34
C PHE A 248 -24.31 7.36 14.52
#